data_AF-A0A1J4ZYD7-F1
#
_entry.id   AF-A0A1J4ZYD7-F1
#
_cell.length_a   1.000
_cell.length_b   1.000
_cell.length_c   1.000
_cell.angle_alpha   90.00
_cell.angle_beta   90.00
_cell.angle_gamma   90.00
#
_symmetry.space_group_name_H-M   'P 1'
#
loop_
_entity.id
_entity.type
_entity.pdbx_description
1 polymer ?
#
loop_
_entity_poly.entity_id
_entity_poly.type
_entity_poly.pdbx_seq_one_letter_code
_entity_poly.pdbx_strand_id
1 'polypeptide(L)'
;MITKRLLIAITLIASLISITVLTTAHANNLASSDQPEYAVEQRPNGHLRIRVQVNLADRVERDHYASRQRAEAMALARSGVGSVPVQITFVRPLSIAEMQLLAQRTGLVAELVIFEARDANQGQHTVAVGGNGGDLVDLDSLSPDLEVRSLRLVGVTAMRGTVPASASGLGQLASDERIYIPDVTPYQLAVEVAARYGLSVDKVQVSVPTPHWYLSAER
;
A
#
# COMPACT_ATOMS: atom_id res chain seq x y z
N MET A 1 9.56 58.14 17.64
CA MET A 1 9.06 57.69 16.32
C MET A 1 9.97 56.60 15.79
N ILE A 2 9.66 55.35 16.11
CA ILE A 2 10.39 54.17 15.61
C ILE A 2 9.71 53.78 14.29
N THR A 3 10.46 53.81 13.19
CA THR A 3 9.94 53.57 11.84
C THR A 3 9.57 52.09 11.67
N LYS A 4 8.46 51.83 10.98
CA LYS A 4 7.84 50.50 10.71
C LYS A 4 8.80 49.40 10.21
N ARG A 5 10.00 49.76 9.76
CA ARG A 5 11.03 48.82 9.27
C ARG A 5 11.78 48.10 10.39
N LEU A 6 11.86 48.67 11.60
CA LEU A 6 12.58 48.05 12.71
C LEU A 6 11.76 46.96 13.42
N LEU A 7 10.42 47.05 13.38
CA LEU A 7 9.54 46.05 13.99
C LEU A 7 9.55 44.72 13.22
N ILE A 8 9.71 44.77 11.89
CA ILE A 8 9.73 43.59 11.00
C ILE A 8 10.99 42.74 11.22
N ALA A 9 12.11 43.37 11.59
CA ALA A 9 13.37 42.65 11.84
C ALA A 9 13.32 41.79 13.12
N ILE A 10 12.54 42.19 14.14
CA ILE A 10 12.41 41.42 15.39
C ILE A 10 11.38 40.30 15.24
N THR A 11 10.35 40.46 14.39
CA THR A 11 9.43 39.35 14.08
C THR A 11 10.09 38.27 13.21
N LEU A 12 11.08 38.63 12.38
CA LEU A 12 11.81 37.66 11.55
C LEU A 12 12.82 36.79 12.32
N ILE A 13 13.27 37.23 13.49
CA ILE A 13 14.21 36.46 14.34
C ILE A 13 13.44 35.53 15.29
N ALA A 14 12.16 35.82 15.60
CA ALA A 14 11.31 34.95 16.41
C ALA A 14 10.67 33.78 15.64
N SER A 15 10.66 33.80 14.30
CA SER A 15 10.17 32.69 13.46
C SER A 15 11.25 31.71 13.00
N LEU A 16 12.50 31.88 13.48
CA LEU A 16 13.61 30.94 13.23
C LEU A 16 13.88 29.98 14.40
N ILE A 17 12.91 29.80 15.29
CA ILE A 17 12.78 28.54 16.03
C ILE A 17 11.89 27.65 15.18
N SER A 18 12.43 27.22 14.03
CA SER A 18 11.93 25.99 13.43
C SER A 18 12.12 24.93 14.49
N ILE A 19 11.01 24.52 15.10
CA ILE A 19 10.92 23.31 15.89
C ILE A 19 11.42 22.22 14.95
N THR A 20 12.68 21.84 15.11
CA THR A 20 13.18 20.55 14.67
C THR A 20 12.36 19.56 15.49
N VAL A 21 11.20 19.18 14.97
CA VAL A 21 10.58 17.92 15.37
C VAL A 21 11.62 16.91 14.90
N LEU A 22 12.44 16.44 15.83
CA LEU A 22 13.32 15.30 15.63
C LEU A 22 12.40 14.11 15.35
N THR A 23 11.95 13.96 14.11
CA THR A 23 11.53 12.67 13.58
C THR A 23 12.81 11.85 13.49
N THR A 24 13.09 11.09 14.54
CA THR A 24 14.14 10.07 14.49
C THR A 24 13.66 8.96 13.56
N ALA A 25 14.00 9.08 12.28
CA ALA A 25 13.97 7.96 11.35
C ALA A 25 15.08 7.01 11.78
N HIS A 26 14.71 5.91 12.43
CA HIS A 26 15.65 4.84 12.71
C HIS A 26 15.69 3.95 11.48
N ALA A 27 16.77 4.03 10.71
CA ALA A 27 17.11 2.99 9.74
C ALA A 27 17.58 1.78 10.54
N ASN A 28 16.64 0.94 10.96
CA ASN A 28 17.01 -0.36 11.51
C ASN A 28 17.39 -1.25 10.34
N ASN A 29 18.70 -1.38 10.09
CA ASN A 29 19.26 -2.42 9.24
C ASN A 29 19.06 -3.77 9.94
N LEU A 30 17.84 -4.31 9.84
CA LEU A 30 17.51 -5.68 10.21
C LEU A 30 17.17 -6.46 8.94
N ALA A 31 18.01 -6.29 7.92
CA ALA A 31 18.10 -7.24 6.84
C ALA A 31 18.77 -8.51 7.40
N SER A 32 17.97 -9.51 7.77
CA SER A 32 18.38 -10.86 7.36
C SER A 32 18.41 -10.84 5.83
N SER A 33 19.35 -11.53 5.18
CA SER A 33 19.56 -11.45 3.72
C SER A 33 18.31 -11.72 2.87
N ASP A 34 17.25 -12.24 3.48
CA ASP A 34 16.00 -12.65 2.87
C ASP A 34 14.80 -11.73 3.17
N GLN A 35 14.95 -10.63 3.92
CA GLN A 35 13.87 -9.66 4.16
C GLN A 35 14.12 -8.32 3.47
N PRO A 36 13.07 -7.66 2.95
CA PRO A 36 13.21 -6.37 2.31
C PRO A 36 13.64 -5.31 3.34
N GLU A 37 14.50 -4.38 2.93
CA GLU A 37 14.90 -3.27 3.78
C GLU A 37 13.71 -2.40 4.15
N TYR A 38 13.70 -1.83 5.35
CA TYR A 38 12.64 -0.92 5.78
C TYR A 38 13.15 0.21 6.66
N ALA A 39 12.49 1.36 6.56
CA ALA A 39 12.72 2.50 7.44
C ALA A 39 11.57 2.63 8.45
N VAL A 40 11.89 2.91 9.71
CA VAL A 40 10.90 3.15 10.78
C VAL A 40 10.92 4.61 11.18
N GLU A 41 9.75 5.25 11.12
CA GLU A 41 9.49 6.60 11.59
C GLU A 41 8.53 6.55 12.78
N GLN A 42 8.96 7.08 13.92
CA GLN A 42 8.05 7.28 15.06
C GLN A 42 7.37 8.64 14.94
N ARG A 43 6.03 8.64 14.98
CA ARG A 43 5.20 9.84 14.90
C ARG A 43 4.96 10.43 16.30
N PRO A 44 4.64 11.74 16.40
CA PRO A 44 4.39 12.41 17.68
C PRO A 44 3.25 11.80 18.53
N ASN A 45 2.30 11.11 17.90
CA ASN A 45 1.21 10.40 18.58
C ASN A 45 1.62 9.00 19.09
N GLY A 46 2.89 8.62 18.98
CA GLY A 46 3.41 7.31 19.38
C GLY A 46 3.18 6.20 18.37
N HIS A 47 2.59 6.48 17.20
CA HIS A 47 2.44 5.49 16.13
C HIS A 47 3.75 5.31 15.38
N LEU A 48 3.98 4.10 14.86
CA LEU A 48 5.10 3.80 13.98
C LEU A 48 4.62 3.77 12.54
N ARG A 49 5.39 4.39 11.67
CA ARG A 49 5.25 4.27 10.22
C ARG A 49 6.46 3.54 9.67
N ILE A 50 6.21 2.47 8.94
CA ILE A 50 7.23 1.66 8.31
C ILE A 50 7.11 1.80 6.80
N ARG A 51 8.23 2.07 6.14
CA ARG A 51 8.32 2.10 4.67
C ARG A 51 9.26 1.00 4.23
N VAL A 52 8.71 0.02 3.52
CA VAL A 52 9.47 -1.07 2.91
C VAL A 52 10.11 -0.58 1.61
N GLN A 53 11.35 -0.99 1.37
CA GLN A 53 12.14 -0.65 0.20
C GLN A 53 12.42 -1.94 -0.57
N VAL A 54 11.91 -1.99 -1.81
CA VAL A 54 12.14 -3.06 -2.78
C VAL A 54 12.28 -2.39 -4.14
N ASN A 55 13.30 -2.75 -4.91
CA ASN A 55 13.46 -2.25 -6.26
C ASN A 55 12.55 -3.03 -7.23
N LEU A 56 11.28 -2.62 -7.26
CA LEU A 56 10.27 -3.24 -8.12
C LEU A 56 10.41 -2.87 -9.62
N ALA A 57 11.35 -1.99 -9.97
CA ALA A 57 11.67 -1.69 -11.36
C ALA A 57 12.54 -2.80 -11.97
N ASP A 58 13.39 -3.44 -11.16
CA ASP A 58 14.18 -4.60 -11.60
C ASP A 58 13.27 -5.83 -11.64
N ARG A 59 13.16 -6.44 -12.83
CA ARG A 59 12.29 -7.60 -13.04
C ARG A 59 12.71 -8.81 -12.21
N VAL A 60 14.00 -9.07 -12.06
CA VAL A 60 14.51 -10.23 -11.31
C VAL A 60 14.21 -10.05 -9.82
N GLU A 61 14.48 -8.88 -9.26
CA GLU A 61 14.19 -8.58 -7.86
C GLU A 61 12.68 -8.62 -7.58
N ARG A 62 11.89 -8.04 -8.49
CA ARG A 62 10.43 -8.05 -8.43
C ARG A 62 9.86 -9.47 -8.49
N ASP A 63 10.32 -10.32 -9.41
CA ASP A 63 9.86 -11.71 -9.54
C ASP A 63 10.26 -12.55 -8.31
N HIS A 64 11.45 -12.30 -7.75
CA HIS A 64 11.89 -12.94 -6.51
C HIS A 64 11.03 -12.52 -5.32
N TYR A 65 10.75 -11.22 -5.18
CA TYR A 65 9.85 -10.69 -4.16
C TYR A 65 8.42 -11.27 -4.30
N ALA A 66 7.88 -11.27 -5.51
CA ALA A 66 6.56 -11.84 -5.81
C ALA A 66 6.44 -13.32 -5.45
N SER A 67 7.49 -14.11 -5.71
CA SER A 67 7.55 -15.54 -5.39
C SER A 67 7.58 -15.77 -3.88
N ARG A 68 8.35 -14.95 -3.15
CA ARG A 68 8.43 -14.99 -1.69
C ARG A 68 7.08 -14.65 -1.05
N GLN A 69 6.43 -13.57 -1.49
CA GLN A 69 5.12 -13.17 -0.96
C GLN A 69 4.06 -14.26 -1.18
N ARG A 70 4.10 -14.99 -2.29
CA ARG A 70 3.22 -16.17 -2.48
C ARG A 70 3.49 -17.27 -1.47
N ALA A 71 4.76 -17.62 -1.24
CA ALA A 71 5.14 -18.65 -0.28
C ALA A 71 4.74 -18.25 1.15
N GLU A 72 4.95 -16.99 1.52
CA GLU A 72 4.57 -16.45 2.82
C GLU A 72 3.06 -16.38 3.00
N ALA A 73 2.31 -15.94 1.99
CA ALA A 73 0.85 -15.95 2.01
C ALA A 73 0.32 -17.39 2.17
N MET A 74 0.92 -18.38 1.50
CA MET A 74 0.59 -19.80 1.66
C MET A 74 0.87 -20.33 3.07
N ALA A 75 2.00 -19.94 3.67
CA ALA A 75 2.31 -20.30 5.04
C ALA A 75 1.33 -19.67 6.03
N LEU A 76 1.02 -18.38 5.83
CA LEU A 76 0.10 -17.62 6.67
C LEU A 76 -1.33 -18.17 6.58
N ALA A 77 -1.76 -18.62 5.40
CA ALA A 77 -3.05 -19.28 5.19
C ALA A 77 -3.24 -20.58 6.01
N ARG A 78 -2.14 -21.17 6.52
CA ARG A 78 -2.16 -22.38 7.37
C ARG A 78 -2.05 -22.07 8.86
N SER A 79 -1.80 -20.81 9.22
CA SER A 79 -1.52 -20.41 10.61
C SER A 79 -2.79 -20.18 11.45
N GLY A 80 -3.94 -19.95 10.81
CA GLY A 80 -5.23 -19.74 11.51
C GLY A 80 -5.35 -18.39 12.23
N VAL A 81 -4.53 -17.39 11.88
CA VAL A 81 -4.49 -16.05 12.53
C VAL A 81 -5.71 -15.15 12.25
N GLY A 82 -6.86 -15.71 11.88
CA GLY A 82 -8.07 -14.96 11.57
C GLY A 82 -7.98 -14.27 10.20
N SER A 83 -8.25 -12.96 10.15
CA SER A 83 -8.16 -12.16 8.92
C SER A 83 -6.85 -11.39 8.87
N VAL A 84 -6.23 -11.31 7.69
CA VAL A 84 -4.95 -10.63 7.49
C VAL A 84 -5.10 -9.48 6.48
N PRO A 85 -4.49 -8.32 6.76
CA PRO A 85 -4.28 -7.28 5.75
C PRO A 85 -3.39 -7.81 4.61
N VAL A 86 -3.78 -7.49 3.38
CA VAL A 86 -3.06 -7.86 2.16
C VAL A 86 -3.05 -6.70 1.18
N GLN A 87 -1.92 -6.51 0.49
CA GLN A 87 -1.85 -5.67 -0.71
C GLN A 87 -1.68 -6.56 -1.94
N ILE A 88 -2.65 -6.54 -2.83
CA ILE A 88 -2.68 -7.34 -4.05
C ILE A 88 -2.24 -6.47 -5.21
N THR A 89 -1.30 -6.96 -6.02
CA THR A 89 -1.02 -6.41 -7.35
C THR A 89 -1.39 -7.45 -8.40
N PHE A 90 -2.15 -7.06 -9.42
CA PHE A 90 -2.60 -7.95 -10.49
C PHE A 90 -1.61 -7.97 -11.67
N VAL A 91 -1.52 -9.10 -12.36
CA VAL A 91 -0.70 -9.27 -13.57
C VAL A 91 -1.20 -8.35 -14.69
N ARG A 92 -2.52 -8.20 -14.79
CA ARG A 92 -3.22 -7.29 -15.70
C ARG A 92 -4.40 -6.63 -14.97
N PRO A 93 -4.91 -5.48 -15.44
CA PRO A 93 -6.10 -4.87 -14.91
C PRO A 93 -7.25 -5.87 -14.96
N LEU A 94 -7.92 -6.03 -13.82
CA LEU A 94 -9.16 -6.79 -13.74
C LEU A 94 -10.35 -5.85 -13.98
N SER A 95 -11.35 -6.36 -14.68
CA SER A 95 -12.67 -5.73 -14.68
C SER A 95 -13.26 -5.74 -13.26
N ILE A 96 -14.23 -4.86 -13.04
CA ILE A 96 -14.93 -4.78 -11.76
C ILE A 96 -15.65 -6.09 -11.44
N ALA A 97 -16.25 -6.73 -12.45
CA ALA A 97 -16.89 -8.03 -12.31
C ALA A 97 -15.90 -9.14 -11.94
N GLU A 98 -14.71 -9.21 -12.57
CA GLU A 98 -13.67 -10.17 -12.22
C GLU A 98 -13.20 -10.00 -10.77
N MET A 99 -13.10 -8.74 -10.32
CA MET A 99 -12.69 -8.38 -8.96
C MET A 99 -13.79 -8.69 -7.93
N GLN A 100 -15.06 -8.46 -8.26
CA GLN A 100 -16.21 -8.90 -7.45
C GLN A 100 -16.25 -10.41 -7.25
N LEU A 101 -16.05 -11.17 -8.32
CA LEU A 101 -15.98 -12.63 -8.24
C LEU A 101 -14.78 -13.09 -7.41
N LEU A 102 -13.63 -12.44 -7.53
CA LEU A 102 -12.46 -12.73 -6.70
C LEU A 102 -12.75 -12.49 -5.22
N ALA A 103 -13.33 -11.35 -4.88
CA ALA A 103 -13.66 -10.99 -3.51
C ALA A 103 -14.66 -11.95 -2.88
N GLN A 104 -15.76 -12.27 -3.57
CA GLN A 104 -16.77 -13.23 -3.10
C GLN A 104 -16.17 -14.61 -2.86
N ARG A 105 -15.32 -15.08 -3.78
CA ARG A 105 -14.70 -16.41 -3.67
C ARG A 105 -13.68 -16.53 -2.54
N THR A 106 -13.03 -15.43 -2.16
CA THR A 106 -11.92 -15.43 -1.20
C THR A 106 -12.29 -14.82 0.16
N GLY A 107 -13.45 -14.17 0.26
CA GLY A 107 -13.83 -13.39 1.44
C GLY A 107 -13.00 -12.11 1.60
N LEU A 108 -12.37 -11.63 0.52
CA LEU A 108 -11.58 -10.42 0.53
C LEU A 108 -12.48 -9.18 0.63
N VAL A 109 -12.19 -8.34 1.62
CA VAL A 109 -12.86 -7.07 1.86
C VAL A 109 -11.90 -5.94 1.47
N ALA A 110 -12.24 -5.19 0.43
CA ALA A 110 -11.41 -4.08 -0.03
C ALA A 110 -11.49 -2.87 0.90
N GLU A 111 -10.35 -2.25 1.15
CA GLU A 111 -10.21 -0.94 1.81
C GLU A 111 -9.82 0.14 0.81
N LEU A 112 -9.02 -0.21 -0.19
CA LEU A 112 -8.53 0.68 -1.24
C LEU A 112 -8.42 -0.10 -2.54
N VAL A 113 -9.02 0.41 -3.61
CA VAL A 113 -8.94 -0.16 -4.94
C VAL A 113 -8.22 0.83 -5.85
N ILE A 114 -7.24 0.34 -6.61
CA ILE A 114 -6.38 1.14 -7.48
C ILE A 114 -6.65 0.73 -8.93
N PHE A 115 -7.09 1.68 -9.73
CA PHE A 115 -7.40 1.52 -11.14
C PHE A 115 -6.29 2.08 -12.02
N GLU A 116 -6.04 1.39 -13.13
CA GLU A 116 -5.42 1.99 -14.31
C GLU A 116 -6.49 2.76 -15.09
N ALA A 117 -6.15 3.98 -15.48
CA ALA A 117 -6.94 4.83 -16.35
C ALA A 117 -6.08 5.36 -17.50
N ARG A 118 -6.71 5.68 -18.62
CA ARG A 118 -6.04 6.21 -19.83
C ARG A 118 -6.71 7.50 -20.27
N ASP A 119 -5.92 8.50 -20.64
CA ASP A 119 -6.43 9.70 -21.31
C ASP A 119 -6.60 9.48 -22.83
N ALA A 120 -7.09 10.50 -23.53
CA ALA A 120 -7.30 10.46 -24.99
C ALA A 120 -6.01 10.17 -25.79
N ASN A 121 -4.84 10.53 -25.26
CA ASN A 121 -3.53 10.32 -25.86
C ASN A 121 -2.90 8.97 -25.45
N GLN A 122 -3.67 8.08 -24.81
CA GLN A 122 -3.21 6.81 -24.23
C GLN A 122 -2.22 6.99 -23.06
N GLY A 123 -2.09 8.19 -22.51
CA GLY A 123 -1.30 8.47 -21.31
C GLY A 123 -1.84 7.68 -20.12
N GLN A 124 -0.94 7.09 -19.33
CA GLN A 124 -1.31 6.27 -18.18
C GLN A 124 -1.55 7.11 -16.93
N HIS A 125 -2.66 6.86 -16.25
CA HIS A 125 -3.03 7.47 -14.98
C HIS A 125 -3.44 6.39 -13.99
N THR A 126 -3.33 6.72 -12.70
CA THR A 126 -3.84 5.87 -11.62
C THR A 126 -4.90 6.63 -10.85
N VAL A 127 -6.00 5.94 -10.54
CA VAL A 127 -7.12 6.44 -9.75
C VAL A 127 -7.32 5.48 -8.59
N ALA A 128 -7.48 6.00 -7.37
CA ALA A 128 -7.66 5.17 -6.18
C ALA A 128 -8.96 5.56 -5.48
N VAL A 129 -9.71 4.56 -5.03
CA VAL A 129 -11.00 4.72 -4.35
C VAL A 129 -11.06 3.86 -3.10
N GLY A 130 -11.69 4.37 -2.05
CA GLY A 130 -11.94 3.57 -0.85
C GLY A 130 -12.94 2.45 -1.13
N GLY A 131 -12.73 1.29 -0.51
CA GLY A 131 -13.76 0.25 -0.47
C GLY A 131 -14.90 0.66 0.46
N ASN A 132 -16.12 0.21 0.18
CA ASN A 132 -17.32 0.62 0.92
C ASN A 132 -18.04 -0.57 1.57
N GLY A 133 -17.35 -1.31 2.45
CA GLY A 133 -17.91 -2.22 3.48
C GLY A 133 -18.92 -3.31 3.07
N GLY A 134 -19.31 -3.38 1.80
CA GLY A 134 -20.42 -4.14 1.24
C GLY A 134 -20.38 -4.13 -0.29
N ASP A 135 -19.99 -2.99 -0.89
CA ASP A 135 -19.55 -2.91 -2.29
C ASP A 135 -18.03 -2.69 -2.35
N LEU A 136 -17.38 -3.34 -3.31
CA LEU A 136 -15.92 -3.25 -3.47
C LEU A 136 -15.47 -1.86 -3.93
N VAL A 137 -16.31 -1.17 -4.71
CA VAL A 137 -16.01 0.14 -5.28
C VAL A 137 -17.30 0.94 -5.45
N ASP A 138 -17.33 2.17 -4.96
CA ASP A 138 -18.31 3.18 -5.37
C ASP A 138 -17.80 3.90 -6.63
N LEU A 139 -18.25 3.45 -7.81
CA LEU A 139 -17.86 4.05 -9.08
C LEU A 139 -18.47 5.43 -9.31
N ASP A 140 -19.62 5.70 -8.71
CA ASP A 140 -20.31 6.99 -8.86
C ASP A 140 -19.46 8.10 -8.23
N SER A 141 -18.72 7.78 -7.15
CA SER A 141 -17.74 8.67 -6.54
C SER A 141 -16.54 9.01 -7.45
N LEU A 142 -16.23 8.17 -8.46
CA LEU A 142 -15.10 8.36 -9.37
C LEU A 142 -15.45 9.17 -10.62
N SER A 143 -16.73 9.18 -11.03
CA SER A 143 -17.19 9.79 -12.28
C SER A 143 -16.77 11.26 -12.45
N PRO A 144 -16.86 12.15 -11.44
CA PRO A 144 -16.48 13.55 -11.61
C PRO A 144 -15.00 13.73 -11.98
N ASP A 145 -14.10 13.01 -11.30
CA ASP A 145 -12.66 13.11 -11.53
C ASP A 145 -12.25 12.52 -12.88
N LEU A 146 -12.93 11.45 -13.31
CA LEU A 146 -12.73 10.83 -14.61
C LEU A 146 -13.19 11.75 -15.74
N GLU A 147 -14.35 12.38 -15.61
CA GLU A 147 -14.89 13.30 -16.60
C GLU A 147 -14.03 14.56 -16.76
N VAL A 148 -13.68 15.23 -15.65
CA VAL A 148 -12.85 16.45 -15.63
C VAL A 148 -11.51 16.20 -16.33
N ARG A 149 -10.93 15.02 -16.15
CA ARG A 149 -9.63 14.65 -16.71
C ARG A 149 -9.74 13.88 -18.02
N SER A 150 -10.95 13.67 -18.54
CA SER A 150 -11.21 12.87 -19.74
C SER A 150 -10.53 11.50 -19.71
N LEU A 151 -10.60 10.84 -18.55
CA LEU A 151 -10.00 9.53 -18.29
C LEU A 151 -10.99 8.40 -18.52
N ARG A 152 -10.52 7.35 -19.21
CA ARG A 152 -11.20 6.07 -19.35
C ARG A 152 -10.58 5.05 -18.41
N LEU A 153 -11.39 4.44 -17.54
CA LEU A 153 -10.93 3.31 -16.73
C LEU A 153 -10.61 2.10 -17.60
N VAL A 154 -9.45 1.48 -17.34
CA VAL A 154 -9.03 0.21 -17.95
C VAL A 154 -9.42 -0.96 -17.05
N GLY A 155 -9.16 -0.84 -15.75
CA GLY A 155 -9.46 -1.87 -14.76
C GLY A 155 -8.64 -1.73 -13.48
N VAL A 156 -8.88 -2.62 -12.52
CA VAL A 156 -8.22 -2.66 -11.22
C VAL A 156 -6.85 -3.30 -11.36
N THR A 157 -5.78 -2.57 -11.00
CA THR A 157 -4.39 -3.06 -11.07
C THR A 157 -3.79 -3.42 -9.72
N ALA A 158 -4.29 -2.81 -8.64
CA ALA A 158 -3.92 -3.17 -7.30
C ALA A 158 -5.08 -2.94 -6.32
N MET A 159 -5.00 -3.57 -5.16
CA MET A 159 -6.00 -3.43 -4.11
C MET A 159 -5.35 -3.66 -2.75
N ARG A 160 -5.80 -2.93 -1.73
CA ARG A 160 -5.51 -3.22 -0.33
C ARG A 160 -6.80 -3.61 0.37
N GLY A 161 -6.74 -4.61 1.22
CA GLY A 161 -7.90 -5.08 1.96
C GLY A 161 -7.53 -6.10 3.02
N THR A 162 -8.54 -6.79 3.53
CA THR A 162 -8.38 -7.90 4.48
C THR A 162 -8.98 -9.17 3.92
N VAL A 163 -8.34 -10.31 4.19
CA VAL A 163 -8.78 -11.63 3.73
C VAL A 163 -8.62 -12.67 4.84
N PRO A 164 -9.49 -13.68 4.96
CA PRO A 164 -9.28 -14.79 5.87
C PRO A 164 -7.95 -15.52 5.59
N ALA A 165 -7.13 -15.71 6.63
CA ALA A 165 -5.92 -16.53 6.62
C ALA A 165 -6.29 -18.02 6.63
N SER A 166 -6.86 -18.46 5.51
CA SER A 166 -7.31 -19.83 5.26
C SER A 166 -6.95 -20.27 3.85
N ALA A 167 -7.08 -21.57 3.57
CA ALA A 167 -6.84 -22.11 2.24
C ALA A 167 -7.79 -21.52 1.18
N SER A 168 -9.06 -21.24 1.53
CA SER A 168 -10.07 -20.67 0.63
C SER A 168 -9.99 -19.15 0.49
N GLY A 169 -9.38 -18.45 1.46
CA GLY A 169 -9.10 -17.02 1.37
C GLY A 169 -7.70 -16.74 0.83
N LEU A 170 -6.77 -16.43 1.73
CA LEU A 170 -5.39 -16.07 1.38
C LEU A 170 -4.67 -17.14 0.55
N GLY A 171 -4.88 -18.43 0.84
CA GLY A 171 -4.28 -19.51 0.05
C GLY A 171 -4.73 -19.49 -1.41
N GLN A 172 -6.01 -19.22 -1.64
CA GLN A 172 -6.56 -19.09 -2.99
C GLN A 172 -6.03 -17.84 -3.69
N LEU A 173 -5.88 -16.71 -2.99
CA LEU A 173 -5.22 -15.51 -3.55
C LEU A 173 -3.77 -15.81 -3.94
N ALA A 174 -3.04 -16.56 -3.12
CA ALA A 174 -1.64 -16.89 -3.39
C ALA A 174 -1.45 -17.83 -4.60
N SER A 175 -2.47 -18.62 -4.92
CA SER A 175 -2.51 -19.51 -6.10
C SER A 175 -3.16 -18.90 -7.34
N ASP A 176 -3.80 -17.72 -7.25
CA ASP A 176 -4.49 -17.14 -8.40
C ASP A 176 -3.49 -16.56 -9.40
N GLU A 177 -3.45 -17.12 -10.60
CA GLU A 177 -2.54 -16.72 -11.69
C GLU A 177 -2.76 -15.29 -12.17
N ARG A 178 -3.92 -14.68 -11.88
CA ARG A 178 -4.20 -13.27 -12.19
C ARG A 178 -3.53 -12.32 -11.20
N ILE A 179 -3.13 -12.81 -10.03
CA ILE A 179 -2.44 -12.04 -8.99
C ILE A 179 -0.94 -12.17 -9.21
N TYR A 180 -0.27 -11.03 -9.37
CA TYR A 180 1.18 -10.97 -9.49
C TYR A 180 1.87 -11.00 -8.12
N ILE A 181 1.37 -10.25 -7.13
CA ILE A 181 1.87 -10.26 -5.75
C ILE A 181 0.70 -10.25 -4.76
N PRO A 182 0.54 -11.27 -3.91
CA PRO A 182 -0.33 -11.27 -2.74
C PRO A 182 0.46 -10.82 -1.50
N ASP A 183 0.75 -9.54 -1.40
CA ASP A 183 1.72 -9.01 -0.44
C ASP A 183 1.19 -9.00 1.00
N VAL A 184 1.80 -9.82 1.84
CA VAL A 184 1.50 -9.97 3.28
C VAL A 184 2.54 -9.32 4.17
N THR A 185 3.58 -8.69 3.60
CA THR A 185 4.61 -7.94 4.35
C THR A 185 3.99 -6.90 5.28
N PRO A 186 2.90 -6.17 4.91
CA PRO A 186 2.29 -5.22 5.82
C PRO A 186 1.86 -5.82 7.15
N TYR A 187 1.29 -7.03 7.12
CA TYR A 187 0.85 -7.73 8.32
C TYR A 187 2.04 -8.25 9.13
N GLN A 188 2.95 -8.99 8.50
CA GLN A 188 4.06 -9.62 9.21
C GLN A 188 4.97 -8.58 9.87
N LEU A 189 5.30 -7.51 9.15
CA LEU A 189 6.17 -6.47 9.66
C LEU A 189 5.49 -5.63 10.74
N ALA A 190 4.17 -5.41 10.64
CA ALA A 190 3.41 -4.77 11.70
C ALA A 190 3.43 -5.61 12.99
N VAL A 191 3.23 -6.93 12.90
CA VAL A 191 3.29 -7.85 14.04
C VAL A 191 4.70 -7.87 14.66
N GLU A 192 5.74 -8.01 13.85
CA GLU A 192 7.13 -8.05 14.33
C GLU A 192 7.51 -6.75 15.05
N VAL A 193 7.24 -5.60 14.43
CA VAL A 193 7.63 -4.31 14.99
C VAL A 193 6.76 -3.95 16.19
N ALA A 194 5.46 -4.26 16.17
CA ALA A 194 4.61 -4.08 17.35
C ALA A 194 5.15 -4.86 18.56
N ALA A 195 5.52 -6.13 18.37
CA ALA A 195 6.11 -6.95 19.42
C ALA A 195 7.44 -6.39 19.93
N ARG A 196 8.33 -5.94 19.02
CA ARG A 196 9.63 -5.36 19.40
C ARG A 196 9.51 -4.07 20.21
N TYR A 197 8.52 -3.24 19.91
CA TYR A 197 8.33 -1.94 20.57
C TYR A 197 7.28 -1.95 21.70
N GLY A 198 6.70 -3.12 22.02
CA GLY A 198 5.65 -3.23 23.04
C GLY A 198 4.37 -2.45 22.69
N LEU A 199 4.06 -2.36 21.39
CA LEU A 199 2.88 -1.67 20.87
C LEU A 199 1.81 -2.66 20.43
N SER A 200 0.59 -2.17 20.26
CA SER A 200 -0.46 -2.89 19.55
C SER A 200 -0.29 -2.74 18.04
N VAL A 201 -0.70 -3.76 17.27
CA VAL A 201 -0.50 -3.82 15.80
C VAL A 201 -1.14 -2.63 15.08
N ASP A 202 -2.29 -2.13 15.56
CA ASP A 202 -3.01 -0.97 15.02
C ASP A 202 -2.21 0.36 15.11
N LYS A 203 -1.17 0.40 15.95
CA LYS A 203 -0.25 1.55 16.04
C LYS A 203 0.88 1.49 15.03
N VAL A 204 0.99 0.42 14.25
CA VAL A 204 2.06 0.22 13.26
C VAL A 204 1.46 0.25 11.85
N GLN A 205 1.82 1.28 11.09
CA GLN A 205 1.39 1.44 9.70
C GLN A 205 2.53 1.04 8.78
N VAL A 206 2.32 0.01 7.96
CA VAL A 206 3.30 -0.46 6.99
C VAL A 206 2.90 -0.06 5.58
N SER A 207 3.82 0.59 4.88
CA SER A 207 3.68 0.96 3.46
C SER A 207 4.63 0.12 2.64
N VAL A 208 4.06 -0.65 1.70
CA VAL A 208 4.79 -1.47 0.73
C VAL A 208 4.60 -0.89 -0.68
N PRO A 209 5.66 -0.86 -1.51
CA PRO A 209 5.53 -0.42 -2.89
C PRO A 209 4.71 -1.43 -3.72
N THR A 210 4.12 -0.99 -4.83
CA THR A 210 3.39 -1.86 -5.77
C THR A 210 3.97 -1.71 -7.18
N PRO A 211 4.22 -2.81 -7.91
CA PRO A 211 4.83 -2.75 -9.23
C PRO A 211 3.84 -2.45 -10.37
N HIS A 212 2.58 -2.09 -10.06
CA HIS A 212 1.53 -1.99 -11.08
C HIS A 212 1.88 -1.07 -12.25
N TRP A 213 2.67 0.00 -12.02
CA TRP A 213 3.17 0.87 -13.09
C TRP A 213 4.08 0.13 -14.07
N TYR A 214 5.06 -0.62 -13.58
CA TYR A 214 5.98 -1.39 -14.42
C TYR A 214 5.26 -2.48 -15.20
N LEU A 215 4.33 -3.20 -14.56
CA LEU A 215 3.50 -4.21 -15.23
C LEU A 215 2.58 -3.62 -16.30
N SER A 216 2.23 -2.33 -16.19
CA SER A 216 1.42 -1.64 -17.19
C SER A 216 2.22 -1.12 -18.37
N ALA A 217 3.50 -0.79 -18.15
CA ALA A 217 4.42 -0.36 -19.20
C ALA A 217 4.98 -1.54 -20.03
N GLU A 218 4.99 -2.75 -19.47
CA GLU A 218 5.47 -3.98 -20.13
C GLU A 218 4.42 -4.62 -21.07
N ARG A 219 3.21 -4.05 -21.18
CA ARG A 219 2.09 -4.54 -21.99
C ARG A 219 1.93 -3.72 -23.28
#